data_AF-A0A7W0ADU4-F1
#
_entry.id   AF-A0A7W0ADU4-F1
#
_cell.length_a   1.000
_cell.length_b   1.000
_cell.length_c   1.000
_cell.angle_alpha   90.00
_cell.angle_beta   90.00
_cell.angle_gamma   90.00
#
_symmetry.space_group_name_H-M   'P 1'
#
loop_
_entity.id
_entity.type
_entity.pdbx_description
1 polymer ?
#
loop_
_entity_poly.entity_id
_entity_poly.type
_entity_poly.pdbx_seq_one_letter_code
_entity_poly.pdbx_strand_id
1 'polypeptide(L)'
;MGTTTTASMGVETEGLLAAWHEGDEATIQRWVQPCLPLLLGVTARLLKQQDHRELVCRDTLLLAWRNLPELENHPRPGQWLYGILGSRLYSQLLALHGSQTGVQHHVEVLTETKGTVANTPTGPRPVALAGEALAAMANRIPPEPPSQRLLGKLQALIQAEIDQRQAPFTPTGERVYPPLFDSSLRLRMWRSRAAFQLKESFKRRLGRPIEDALFERWLDDRSGSAWLEHQGLPRRSVEAYFGDKLNLEIDPASLTRGLDFPASFPDRRLRRKVSNIFLWTGDWDLATPHLAETQRQRFIRDIWAHRLDLTASEGYAQLTKALAQGAPLRSHHQGVLLNSEDRILTFLEQYRLYMEDMHCFGFKPALGKDSLGVVIDRHGDMIKSNKGLHRIAMAQAIGLRRISVRVRAVHQTWWEQHKVNARGRQAIEGMLTALPAQATRMD
;
A
#
# COMPACT_ATOMS: atom_id res chain seq x y z
N MET A 1 -5.41 -20.20 43.08
CA MET A 1 -4.30 -19.34 42.67
C MET A 1 -3.48 -20.10 41.64
N GLY A 2 -3.77 -19.89 40.35
CA GLY A 2 -3.05 -20.52 39.24
C GLY A 2 -2.29 -19.44 38.47
N THR A 3 -0.97 -19.44 38.59
CA THR A 3 -0.05 -18.59 37.82
C THR A 3 0.31 -19.28 36.51
N THR A 4 -0.56 -19.16 35.52
CA THR A 4 -0.33 -19.62 34.14
C THR A 4 -1.18 -18.68 33.29
N THR A 5 -0.62 -17.81 32.44
CA THR A 5 -0.71 -17.93 30.97
C THR A 5 -0.07 -16.67 30.31
N THR A 6 1.11 -16.26 30.73
CA THR A 6 1.87 -15.19 30.02
C THR A 6 3.17 -15.68 29.40
N ALA A 7 3.52 -16.97 29.58
CA ALA A 7 4.79 -17.55 29.15
C ALA A 7 4.75 -18.43 27.88
N SER A 8 3.60 -18.65 27.21
CA SER A 8 3.51 -19.66 26.11
C SER A 8 3.68 -19.15 24.67
N MET A 9 3.55 -17.85 24.37
CA MET A 9 3.61 -17.43 22.95
C MET A 9 5.02 -17.52 22.33
N GLY A 10 6.08 -17.65 23.15
CA GLY A 10 7.46 -17.70 22.66
C GLY A 10 7.83 -18.98 21.89
N VAL A 11 7.36 -20.15 22.35
CA VAL A 11 7.63 -21.45 21.70
C VAL A 11 6.64 -21.72 20.55
N GLU A 12 5.49 -21.04 20.55
CA GLU A 12 4.48 -21.19 19.49
C GLU A 12 4.81 -20.41 18.21
N THR A 13 5.72 -19.45 18.25
CA THR A 13 5.97 -18.54 17.11
C THR A 13 6.54 -19.28 15.89
N GLU A 14 7.51 -20.19 16.07
CA GLU A 14 8.09 -20.98 14.97
C GLU A 14 7.04 -21.90 14.33
N GLY A 15 6.18 -22.54 15.14
CA GLY A 15 5.09 -23.37 14.65
C GLY A 15 4.04 -22.56 13.86
N LEU A 16 3.74 -21.35 14.31
CA LEU A 16 2.84 -20.43 13.60
C LEU A 16 3.40 -20.00 12.24
N LEU A 17 4.70 -19.74 12.16
CA LEU A 17 5.37 -19.36 10.91
C LEU A 17 5.42 -20.53 9.92
N ALA A 18 5.75 -21.74 10.38
CA ALA A 18 5.70 -22.94 9.56
C ALA A 18 4.29 -23.18 8.99
N ALA A 19 3.26 -23.14 9.86
CA ALA A 19 1.88 -23.25 9.43
C ALA A 19 1.44 -22.11 8.51
N TRP A 20 1.97 -20.90 8.72
CA TRP A 20 1.78 -19.80 7.79
C TRP A 20 2.38 -20.07 6.44
N HIS A 21 3.54 -20.72 6.32
CA HIS A 21 4.06 -21.10 5.00
C HIS A 21 3.21 -22.19 4.34
N GLU A 22 2.77 -23.17 5.11
CA GLU A 22 2.01 -24.33 4.63
C GLU A 22 0.54 -24.00 4.31
N GLY A 23 -0.01 -22.95 4.93
CA GLY A 23 -1.43 -22.61 4.81
C GLY A 23 -2.33 -23.53 5.64
N ASP A 24 -1.86 -24.00 6.80
CA ASP A 24 -2.61 -24.90 7.67
C ASP A 24 -3.69 -24.15 8.47
N GLU A 25 -4.95 -24.35 8.07
CA GLU A 25 -6.11 -23.76 8.74
C GLU A 25 -6.21 -24.17 10.22
N ALA A 26 -5.86 -25.41 10.57
CA ALA A 26 -6.01 -25.92 11.93
C ALA A 26 -5.07 -25.19 12.91
N THR A 27 -3.86 -24.87 12.49
CA THR A 27 -2.93 -24.07 13.30
C THR A 27 -3.45 -22.64 13.51
N ILE A 28 -4.10 -22.05 12.52
CA ILE A 28 -4.69 -20.72 12.67
C ILE A 28 -5.84 -20.73 13.67
N GLN A 29 -6.71 -21.75 13.59
CA GLN A 29 -7.79 -21.91 14.56
C GLN A 29 -7.25 -22.07 15.99
N ARG A 30 -6.19 -22.88 16.17
CA ARG A 30 -5.51 -23.05 17.46
C ARG A 30 -4.92 -21.75 18.01
N TRP A 31 -4.48 -20.85 17.14
CA TRP A 31 -3.98 -19.53 17.52
C TRP A 31 -5.10 -18.53 17.84
N VAL A 32 -6.13 -18.48 16.99
CA VAL A 32 -7.26 -17.54 17.13
C VAL A 32 -8.08 -17.85 18.38
N GLN A 33 -8.33 -19.13 18.68
CA GLN A 33 -9.23 -19.55 19.76
C GLN A 33 -8.88 -18.98 21.15
N PRO A 34 -7.62 -19.04 21.64
CA PRO A 34 -7.27 -18.45 22.93
C PRO A 34 -7.15 -16.91 22.87
N CYS A 35 -6.75 -16.34 21.74
CA CYS A 35 -6.51 -14.90 21.63
C CYS A 35 -7.81 -14.09 21.49
N LEU A 36 -8.75 -14.56 20.68
CA LEU A 36 -9.93 -13.78 20.30
C LEU A 36 -10.78 -13.31 21.49
N PRO A 37 -11.09 -14.16 22.50
CA PRO A 37 -11.85 -13.72 23.66
C PRO A 37 -11.16 -12.61 24.49
N LEU A 38 -9.82 -12.64 24.57
CA LEU A 38 -9.03 -11.62 25.25
C LEU A 38 -9.07 -10.29 24.48
N LEU A 39 -8.92 -10.34 23.15
CA LEU A 39 -9.05 -9.15 22.30
C LEU A 39 -10.45 -8.53 22.42
N LEU A 40 -11.50 -9.36 22.48
CA LEU A 40 -12.87 -8.89 22.67
C LEU A 40 -13.06 -8.22 24.04
N GLY A 41 -12.53 -8.79 25.13
CA GLY A 41 -12.56 -8.15 26.45
C GLY A 41 -11.88 -6.78 26.45
N VAL A 42 -10.69 -6.67 25.85
CA VAL A 42 -9.98 -5.39 25.72
C VAL A 42 -10.77 -4.38 24.88
N THR A 43 -11.29 -4.79 23.73
CA THR A 43 -12.05 -3.87 22.84
C THR A 43 -13.38 -3.46 23.49
N ALA A 44 -14.01 -4.31 24.28
CA ALA A 44 -15.25 -3.99 25.00
C ALA A 44 -15.09 -2.87 26.03
N ARG A 45 -13.90 -2.72 26.60
CA ARG A 45 -13.58 -1.59 27.48
C ARG A 45 -13.54 -0.25 26.75
N LEU A 46 -13.19 -0.25 25.47
CA LEU A 46 -12.91 0.96 24.68
C LEU A 46 -14.03 1.31 23.68
N LEU A 47 -14.79 0.33 23.22
CA LEU A 47 -15.83 0.47 22.20
C LEU A 47 -17.19 0.03 22.75
N LYS A 48 -18.22 0.86 22.55
CA LYS A 48 -19.57 0.58 23.07
C LYS A 48 -20.34 -0.45 22.24
N GLN A 49 -20.27 -0.35 20.92
CA GLN A 49 -21.05 -1.20 20.01
C GLN A 49 -20.32 -2.51 19.72
N GLN A 50 -21.04 -3.64 19.82
CA GLN A 50 -20.50 -4.98 19.58
C GLN A 50 -19.89 -5.11 18.18
N ASP A 51 -20.58 -4.63 17.14
CA ASP A 51 -20.12 -4.72 15.76
C ASP A 51 -18.74 -4.06 15.54
N HIS A 52 -18.46 -2.95 16.23
CA HIS A 52 -17.15 -2.29 16.19
C HIS A 52 -16.06 -3.11 16.90
N ARG A 53 -16.38 -3.75 18.03
CA ARG A 53 -15.45 -4.64 18.75
C ARG A 53 -15.05 -5.81 17.87
N GLU A 54 -16.05 -6.50 17.33
CA GLU A 54 -15.86 -7.67 16.47
C GLU A 54 -15.06 -7.31 15.21
N LEU A 55 -15.38 -6.18 14.56
CA LEU A 55 -14.66 -5.67 13.40
C LEU A 55 -13.17 -5.43 13.69
N VAL A 56 -12.87 -4.77 14.82
CA VAL A 56 -11.49 -4.49 15.23
C VAL A 56 -10.73 -5.80 15.52
N CYS A 57 -11.32 -6.75 16.23
CA CYS A 57 -10.69 -8.04 16.51
C CYS A 57 -10.46 -8.86 15.24
N ARG A 58 -11.46 -8.94 14.34
CA ARG A 58 -11.37 -9.60 13.04
C ARG A 58 -10.20 -9.05 12.22
N ASP A 59 -10.16 -7.74 12.06
CA ASP A 59 -9.11 -7.08 11.28
C ASP A 59 -7.74 -7.24 11.93
N THR A 60 -7.65 -7.19 13.27
CA THR A 60 -6.39 -7.38 14.00
C THR A 60 -5.78 -8.74 13.71
N LEU A 61 -6.58 -9.81 13.80
CA LEU A 61 -6.11 -11.17 13.54
C LEU A 61 -5.77 -11.40 12.06
N LEU A 62 -6.57 -10.84 11.14
CA LEU A 62 -6.28 -10.92 9.71
C LEU A 62 -4.99 -10.17 9.33
N LEU A 63 -4.77 -8.98 9.89
CA LEU A 63 -3.56 -8.20 9.66
C LEU A 63 -2.33 -8.88 10.26
N ALA A 64 -2.45 -9.45 11.46
CA ALA A 64 -1.39 -10.26 12.06
C ALA A 64 -1.08 -11.48 11.18
N TRP A 65 -2.09 -12.17 10.64
CA TRP A 65 -1.86 -13.27 9.71
C TRP A 65 -1.11 -12.84 8.45
N ARG A 66 -1.51 -11.72 7.82
CA ARG A 66 -0.85 -11.21 6.60
C ARG A 66 0.61 -10.79 6.82
N ASN A 67 0.92 -10.34 8.04
CA ASN A 67 2.23 -9.77 8.38
C ASN A 67 3.02 -10.66 9.33
N LEU A 68 2.66 -11.94 9.43
CA LEU A 68 3.35 -12.88 10.32
C LEU A 68 4.87 -12.96 10.09
N PRO A 69 5.42 -12.86 8.86
CA PRO A 69 6.86 -12.80 8.65
C PRO A 69 7.57 -11.62 9.37
N GLU A 70 6.84 -10.55 9.73
CA GLU A 70 7.41 -9.43 10.49
C GLU A 70 7.55 -9.75 11.99
N LEU A 71 6.87 -10.78 12.49
CA LEU A 71 6.92 -11.21 13.88
C LEU A 71 8.32 -11.71 14.27
N GLU A 72 9.03 -12.39 13.37
CA GLU A 72 10.39 -12.91 13.60
C GLU A 72 11.37 -11.81 14.02
N ASN A 73 11.19 -10.61 13.46
CA ASN A 73 12.06 -9.46 13.70
C ASN A 73 11.52 -8.53 14.79
N HIS A 74 10.38 -8.86 15.40
CA HIS A 74 9.76 -8.00 16.39
C HIS A 74 10.41 -8.20 17.76
N PRO A 75 10.90 -7.14 18.44
CA PRO A 75 11.68 -7.27 19.68
C PRO A 75 10.89 -7.86 20.85
N ARG A 76 9.55 -7.80 20.77
CA ARG A 76 8.64 -8.31 21.79
C ARG A 76 7.45 -9.00 21.13
N PRO A 77 7.57 -10.27 20.71
CA PRO A 77 6.51 -11.00 20.00
C PRO A 77 5.18 -11.01 20.75
N GLY A 78 5.24 -11.15 22.09
CA GLY A 78 4.08 -11.10 22.98
C GLY A 78 3.28 -9.79 22.92
N GLN A 79 3.91 -8.68 22.54
CA GLN A 79 3.28 -7.36 22.44
C GLN A 79 2.87 -7.00 21.00
N TRP A 80 3.32 -7.77 20.00
CA TRP A 80 3.13 -7.43 18.59
C TRP A 80 1.65 -7.44 18.19
N LEU A 81 0.92 -8.51 18.52
CA LEU A 81 -0.51 -8.63 18.25
C LEU A 81 -1.30 -7.47 18.89
N TYR A 82 -0.95 -7.09 20.12
CA TYR A 82 -1.56 -5.96 20.82
C TYR A 82 -1.14 -4.60 20.24
N GLY A 83 0.04 -4.50 19.60
CA GLY A 83 0.44 -3.33 18.82
C GLY A 83 -0.45 -3.12 17.59
N ILE A 84 -0.80 -4.22 16.91
CA ILE A 84 -1.77 -4.22 15.80
C ILE A 84 -3.17 -3.84 16.33
N LEU A 85 -3.61 -4.47 17.43
CA LEU A 85 -4.88 -4.14 18.08
C LEU A 85 -4.97 -2.65 18.41
N GLY A 86 -3.91 -2.09 19.01
CA GLY A 86 -3.84 -0.67 19.37
C GLY A 86 -3.89 0.26 18.16
N SER A 87 -3.34 -0.15 17.02
CA SER A 87 -3.46 0.61 15.76
C SER A 87 -4.90 0.58 15.25
N ARG A 88 -5.53 -0.60 15.24
CA ARG A 88 -6.92 -0.76 14.79
C ARG A 88 -7.92 -0.04 15.70
N LEU A 89 -7.75 -0.14 17.01
CA LEU A 89 -8.51 0.63 17.99
C LEU A 89 -8.38 2.13 17.74
N TYR A 90 -7.17 2.63 17.51
CA TYR A 90 -6.95 4.05 17.23
C TYR A 90 -7.66 4.51 15.95
N SER A 91 -7.51 3.78 14.84
CA SER A 91 -8.20 4.09 13.58
C SER A 91 -9.73 4.09 13.72
N GLN A 92 -10.27 3.11 14.46
CA GLN A 92 -11.69 2.98 14.76
C GLN A 92 -12.20 4.15 15.63
N LEU A 93 -11.49 4.47 16.70
CA LEU A 93 -11.84 5.59 17.59
C LEU A 93 -11.73 6.93 16.85
N LEU A 94 -10.73 7.10 15.99
CA LEU A 94 -10.61 8.31 15.18
C LEU A 94 -11.81 8.47 14.23
N ALA A 95 -12.38 7.37 13.75
CA ALA A 95 -13.60 7.41 12.94
C ALA A 95 -14.82 7.85 13.74
N LEU A 96 -14.91 7.37 14.99
CA LEU A 96 -16.04 7.64 15.89
C LEU A 96 -15.99 9.05 16.50
N HIS A 97 -14.80 9.56 16.78
CA HIS A 97 -14.60 10.83 17.49
C HIS A 97 -14.12 11.98 16.59
N GLY A 98 -13.81 11.70 15.32
CA GLY A 98 -13.49 12.68 14.28
C GLY A 98 -12.14 13.38 14.40
N SER A 99 -11.46 13.32 15.55
CA SER A 99 -10.19 14.02 15.78
C SER A 99 -9.27 13.30 16.78
N GLN A 100 -7.96 13.56 16.71
CA GLN A 100 -6.98 12.99 17.64
C GLN A 100 -7.25 13.42 19.09
N THR A 101 -7.62 14.68 19.30
CA THR A 101 -8.00 15.20 20.63
C THR A 101 -9.23 14.49 21.19
N GLY A 102 -10.23 14.21 20.36
CA GLY A 102 -11.41 13.44 20.76
C GLY A 102 -11.06 12.01 21.18
N VAL A 103 -10.17 11.35 20.43
CA VAL A 103 -9.66 10.02 20.79
C VAL A 103 -8.88 10.05 22.10
N GLN A 104 -7.98 11.03 22.26
CA GLN A 104 -7.19 11.16 23.48
C GLN A 104 -8.08 11.35 24.70
N HIS A 105 -9.03 12.28 24.65
CA HIS A 105 -9.97 12.52 25.75
C HIS A 105 -10.76 11.25 26.10
N HIS A 106 -11.29 10.54 25.09
CA HIS A 106 -12.03 9.29 25.31
C HIS A 106 -11.17 8.21 25.97
N VAL A 107 -9.93 8.04 25.52
CA VAL A 107 -9.01 7.05 26.10
C VAL A 107 -8.62 7.42 27.53
N GLU A 108 -8.29 8.69 27.81
CA GLU A 108 -7.93 9.16 29.15
C GLU A 108 -9.03 8.92 30.18
N VAL A 109 -10.30 9.16 29.81
CA VAL A 109 -11.46 8.90 30.67
C VAL A 109 -11.61 7.42 31.00
N LEU A 110 -11.30 6.52 30.06
CA LEU A 110 -11.51 5.08 30.23
C LEU A 110 -10.34 4.34 30.89
N THR A 111 -9.12 4.83 30.71
CA THR A 111 -7.90 4.17 31.20
C THR A 111 -7.27 4.84 32.41
N GLU A 112 -7.76 6.02 32.80
CA GLU A 112 -7.22 6.83 33.91
C GLU A 112 -5.73 7.20 33.73
N THR A 113 -5.19 7.05 32.52
CA THR A 113 -3.81 7.40 32.17
C THR A 113 -3.80 8.74 31.45
N LYS A 114 -3.08 9.75 31.99
CA LYS A 114 -3.01 11.09 31.40
C LYS A 114 -1.92 11.21 30.33
N GLY A 115 -2.26 11.88 29.21
CA GLY A 115 -1.38 12.84 28.53
C GLY A 115 -0.15 12.35 27.76
N THR A 116 0.11 11.04 27.66
CA THR A 116 1.27 10.52 26.95
C THR A 116 0.90 9.98 25.57
N VAL A 117 1.68 10.36 24.56
CA VAL A 117 1.54 9.88 23.18
C VAL A 117 2.81 9.17 22.72
N ALA A 118 2.65 8.09 21.97
CA ALA A 118 3.70 7.38 21.25
C ALA A 118 3.67 7.78 19.78
N ASN A 119 4.85 7.91 19.15
CA ASN A 119 4.95 8.14 17.71
C ASN A 119 4.60 6.86 16.94
N THR A 120 3.73 6.98 15.95
CA THR A 120 3.37 5.93 14.98
C THR A 120 3.57 6.44 13.55
N PRO A 121 3.49 5.57 12.52
CA PRO A 121 3.60 5.99 11.12
C PRO A 121 2.60 7.08 10.71
N THR A 122 1.44 7.15 11.36
CA THR A 122 0.34 8.09 11.06
C THR A 122 0.17 9.23 12.06
N GLY A 123 1.03 9.33 13.08
CA GLY A 123 0.97 10.42 14.05
C GLY A 123 1.21 10.04 15.50
N PRO A 124 0.99 10.98 16.43
CA PRO A 124 0.95 10.65 17.85
C PRO A 124 -0.29 9.78 18.14
N ARG A 125 -0.13 8.74 18.95
CA ARG A 125 -1.20 7.86 19.43
C ARG A 125 -1.12 7.77 20.96
N PRO A 126 -2.24 7.75 21.71
CA PRO A 126 -2.21 7.57 23.16
C PRO A 126 -1.41 6.32 23.58
N VAL A 127 -0.52 6.45 24.58
CA VAL A 127 0.31 5.33 25.08
C VAL A 127 -0.54 4.20 25.67
N ALA A 128 -1.75 4.51 26.16
CA ALA A 128 -2.72 3.50 26.59
C ALA A 128 -3.17 2.54 25.47
N LEU A 129 -2.95 2.91 24.20
CA LEU A 129 -3.15 2.05 23.02
C LEU A 129 -1.84 1.43 22.51
N ALA A 130 -0.73 1.50 23.27
CA ALA A 130 0.49 0.77 22.95
C ALA A 130 0.33 -0.73 23.25
N GLY A 131 1.07 -1.58 22.53
CA GLY A 131 0.96 -3.03 22.65
C GLY A 131 1.21 -3.53 24.08
N GLU A 132 2.17 -2.94 24.79
CA GLU A 132 2.46 -3.26 26.20
C GLU A 132 1.27 -2.94 27.13
N ALA A 133 0.68 -1.76 27.00
CA ALA A 133 -0.44 -1.33 27.83
C ALA A 133 -1.69 -2.20 27.59
N LEU A 134 -1.97 -2.52 26.32
CA LEU A 134 -3.11 -3.38 25.96
C LEU A 134 -2.90 -4.84 26.37
N ALA A 135 -1.67 -5.37 26.27
CA ALA A 135 -1.35 -6.70 26.79
C ALA A 135 -1.53 -6.78 28.32
N ALA A 136 -1.08 -5.75 29.05
CA ALA A 136 -1.30 -5.66 30.49
C ALA A 136 -2.78 -5.54 30.85
N MET A 137 -3.57 -4.82 30.04
CA MET A 137 -5.02 -4.70 30.19
C MET A 137 -5.73 -6.05 29.97
N ALA A 138 -5.34 -6.81 28.94
CA ALA A 138 -5.91 -8.13 28.64
C ALA A 138 -5.80 -9.12 29.80
N ASN A 139 -4.73 -9.02 30.60
CA ASN A 139 -4.53 -9.88 31.78
C ASN A 139 -5.45 -9.53 32.96
N ARG A 140 -6.12 -8.38 32.93
CA ARG A 140 -6.97 -7.87 34.03
C ARG A 140 -8.45 -7.90 33.72
N ILE A 141 -8.81 -7.91 32.43
CA ILE A 141 -10.20 -7.85 31.98
C ILE A 141 -10.69 -9.27 31.69
N PRO A 142 -11.92 -9.64 32.10
CA PRO A 142 -12.48 -10.94 31.76
C PRO A 142 -12.61 -11.10 30.23
N PRO A 143 -12.28 -12.28 29.67
CA PRO A 143 -12.48 -12.53 28.24
C PRO A 143 -13.97 -12.51 27.88
N GLU A 144 -14.30 -12.01 26.69
CA GLU A 144 -15.67 -12.05 26.14
C GLU A 144 -15.78 -13.13 25.07
N PRO A 145 -16.83 -13.98 25.07
CA PRO A 145 -16.98 -15.02 24.05
C PRO A 145 -17.25 -14.41 22.66
N PRO A 146 -16.63 -14.91 21.58
CA PRO A 146 -16.90 -14.43 20.23
C PRO A 146 -18.28 -14.86 19.74
N SER A 147 -18.92 -14.02 18.93
CA SER A 147 -20.15 -14.42 18.23
C SER A 147 -19.86 -15.41 17.10
N GLN A 148 -20.85 -16.23 16.76
CA GLN A 148 -20.78 -17.15 15.62
C GLN A 148 -20.57 -16.41 14.29
N ARG A 149 -21.17 -15.22 14.15
CA ARG A 149 -20.99 -14.35 12.98
C ARG A 149 -19.54 -13.92 12.81
N LEU A 150 -18.87 -13.52 13.90
CA LEU A 150 -17.46 -13.14 13.88
C LEU A 150 -16.56 -14.31 13.48
N LEU A 151 -16.77 -15.48 14.11
CA LEU A 151 -15.98 -16.69 13.81
C LEU A 151 -16.10 -17.09 12.34
N GLY A 152 -17.33 -17.16 11.81
CA GLY A 152 -17.56 -17.52 10.40
C GLY A 152 -16.94 -16.51 9.43
N LYS A 153 -17.05 -15.20 9.71
CA LYS A 153 -16.42 -14.16 8.88
C LYS A 153 -14.89 -14.24 8.91
N LEU A 154 -14.30 -14.42 10.09
CA LEU A 154 -12.86 -14.51 10.23
C LEU A 154 -12.31 -15.75 9.52
N GLN A 155 -12.96 -16.91 9.69
CA GLN A 155 -12.61 -18.14 8.99
C GLN A 155 -12.67 -17.98 7.48
N ALA A 156 -13.75 -17.39 6.95
CA ALA A 156 -13.90 -17.15 5.51
C ALA A 156 -12.79 -16.23 4.95
N LEU A 157 -12.40 -15.19 5.69
CA LEU A 157 -11.32 -14.28 5.28
C LEU A 157 -9.96 -14.98 5.28
N ILE A 158 -9.67 -15.76 6.31
CA ILE A 158 -8.42 -16.52 6.42
C ILE A 158 -8.34 -17.58 5.32
N GLN A 159 -9.42 -18.30 5.07
CA GLN A 159 -9.50 -19.26 3.97
C GLN A 159 -9.25 -18.57 2.62
N ALA A 160 -9.83 -17.38 2.41
CA ALA A 160 -9.57 -16.61 1.19
C ALA A 160 -8.09 -16.22 1.03
N GLU A 161 -7.36 -15.92 2.12
CA GLU A 161 -5.91 -15.66 2.08
C GLU A 161 -5.10 -16.92 1.74
N ILE A 162 -5.50 -18.08 2.28
CA ILE A 162 -4.87 -19.38 1.96
C ILE A 162 -5.11 -19.72 0.49
N ASP A 163 -6.37 -19.67 0.05
CA ASP A 163 -6.78 -19.95 -1.33
C ASP A 163 -6.12 -19.02 -2.33
N GLN A 164 -5.90 -17.75 -1.95
CA GLN A 164 -5.22 -16.78 -2.80
C GLN A 164 -3.82 -17.27 -3.20
N ARG A 165 -3.13 -18.07 -2.38
CA ARG A 165 -1.81 -18.63 -2.70
C ARG A 165 -1.84 -19.69 -3.80
N GLN A 166 -2.99 -20.30 -4.04
CA GLN A 166 -3.21 -21.25 -5.13
C GLN A 166 -3.95 -20.61 -6.31
N ALA A 167 -4.49 -19.41 -6.12
CA ALA A 167 -5.25 -18.69 -7.12
C ALA A 167 -4.43 -18.35 -8.39
N PRO A 168 -5.09 -18.26 -9.56
CA PRO A 168 -4.41 -17.96 -10.81
C PRO A 168 -3.78 -16.56 -10.79
N PHE A 169 -2.69 -16.41 -11.53
CA PHE A 169 -2.06 -15.11 -11.70
C PHE A 169 -2.78 -14.26 -12.75
N THR A 170 -2.93 -12.99 -12.41
CA THR A 170 -3.22 -11.89 -13.33
C THR A 170 -2.14 -11.77 -14.42
N PRO A 171 -2.42 -11.04 -15.52
CA PRO A 171 -1.40 -10.72 -16.53
C PRO A 171 -0.18 -10.01 -15.97
N THR A 172 -0.35 -9.30 -14.85
CA THR A 172 0.70 -8.55 -14.18
C THR A 172 1.56 -9.39 -13.24
N GLY A 173 1.20 -10.64 -13.00
CA GLY A 173 1.94 -11.57 -12.12
C GLY A 173 1.46 -11.59 -10.67
N GLU A 174 0.43 -10.80 -10.32
CA GLU A 174 -0.21 -10.84 -9.00
C GLU A 174 -1.27 -11.96 -8.96
N ARG A 175 -1.51 -12.57 -7.81
CA ARG A 175 -2.58 -13.57 -7.66
C ARG A 175 -3.93 -12.91 -7.51
N VAL A 176 -4.96 -13.45 -8.17
CA VAL A 176 -6.33 -12.95 -8.00
C VAL A 176 -6.83 -13.21 -6.59
N TYR A 177 -7.69 -12.33 -6.09
CA TYR A 177 -8.35 -12.54 -4.82
C TYR A 177 -9.61 -13.42 -5.03
N PRO A 178 -9.67 -14.65 -4.48
CA PRO A 178 -10.71 -15.62 -4.81
C PRO A 178 -12.15 -15.11 -4.66
N PRO A 179 -12.52 -14.38 -3.59
CA PRO A 179 -13.90 -13.86 -3.44
C PRO A 179 -14.35 -12.95 -4.59
N LEU A 180 -13.41 -12.26 -5.24
CA LEU A 180 -13.68 -11.36 -6.37
C LEU A 180 -13.40 -11.98 -7.74
N PHE A 181 -12.77 -13.16 -7.76
CA PHE A 181 -12.40 -13.83 -8.99
C PHE A 181 -13.59 -14.52 -9.66
N ASP A 182 -13.74 -14.34 -10.97
CA ASP A 182 -14.76 -15.03 -11.75
C ASP A 182 -14.14 -15.94 -12.81
N SER A 183 -14.58 -17.20 -12.85
CA SER A 183 -14.03 -18.20 -13.77
C SER A 183 -14.27 -17.85 -15.24
N SER A 184 -15.32 -17.07 -15.57
CA SER A 184 -15.57 -16.58 -16.94
C SER A 184 -14.47 -15.65 -17.46
N LEU A 185 -13.67 -15.06 -16.56
CA LEU A 185 -12.55 -14.17 -16.90
C LEU A 185 -11.26 -14.93 -17.21
N ARG A 186 -11.17 -16.22 -16.84
CA ARG A 186 -9.93 -17.02 -16.89
C ARG A 186 -9.29 -17.02 -18.27
N LEU A 187 -10.06 -17.25 -19.32
CA LEU A 187 -9.53 -17.31 -20.69
C LEU A 187 -8.99 -15.94 -21.15
N ARG A 188 -9.69 -14.86 -20.84
CA ARG A 188 -9.27 -13.48 -21.19
C ARG A 188 -8.01 -13.09 -20.42
N MET A 189 -7.93 -13.44 -19.15
CA MET A 189 -6.73 -13.27 -18.33
C MET A 189 -5.54 -14.03 -18.89
N TRP A 190 -5.72 -15.31 -19.23
CA TRP A 190 -4.65 -16.14 -19.77
C TRP A 190 -4.09 -15.56 -21.08
N ARG A 191 -4.98 -15.14 -22.00
CA ARG A 191 -4.56 -14.49 -23.26
C ARG A 191 -3.77 -13.20 -23.01
N SER A 192 -4.24 -12.37 -22.08
CA SER A 192 -3.56 -11.12 -21.72
C SER A 192 -2.19 -11.39 -21.07
N ARG A 193 -2.09 -12.43 -20.22
CA ARG A 193 -0.83 -12.86 -19.63
C ARG A 193 0.16 -13.37 -20.68
N ALA A 194 -0.27 -14.22 -21.61
CA ALA A 194 0.57 -14.71 -22.68
C ALA A 194 1.14 -13.56 -23.54
N ALA A 195 0.29 -12.61 -23.92
CA ALA A 195 0.71 -11.41 -24.65
C ALA A 195 1.71 -10.56 -23.85
N PHE A 196 1.46 -10.38 -22.54
CA PHE A 196 2.38 -9.66 -21.64
C PHE A 196 3.73 -10.36 -21.52
N GLN A 197 3.74 -11.68 -21.30
CA GLN A 197 4.96 -12.48 -21.17
C GLN A 197 5.78 -12.50 -22.46
N LEU A 198 5.14 -12.62 -23.63
CA LEU A 198 5.82 -12.53 -24.92
C LEU A 198 6.52 -11.18 -25.07
N LYS A 199 5.79 -10.09 -24.78
CA LYS A 199 6.32 -8.72 -24.85
C LYS A 199 7.47 -8.49 -23.88
N GLU A 200 7.34 -8.91 -22.63
CA GLU A 200 8.42 -8.74 -21.64
C GLU A 200 9.61 -9.65 -21.94
N SER A 201 9.41 -10.86 -22.47
CA SER A 201 10.49 -11.75 -22.90
C SER A 201 11.29 -11.16 -24.06
N PHE A 202 10.61 -10.61 -25.07
CA PHE A 202 11.26 -9.89 -26.18
C PHE A 202 12.09 -8.71 -25.66
N LYS A 203 11.50 -7.89 -24.78
CA LYS A 203 12.20 -6.76 -24.17
C LYS A 203 13.42 -7.18 -23.34
N ARG A 204 13.31 -8.28 -22.57
CA ARG A 204 14.42 -8.76 -21.73
C ARG A 204 15.56 -9.35 -22.55
N ARG A 205 15.26 -10.08 -23.62
CA ARG A 205 16.27 -10.79 -24.42
C ARG A 205 16.96 -9.90 -25.46
N LEU A 206 16.23 -8.97 -26.07
CA LEU A 206 16.75 -8.16 -27.19
C LEU A 206 16.85 -6.68 -26.84
N GLY A 207 15.79 -6.11 -26.26
CA GLY A 207 15.76 -4.68 -25.95
C GLY A 207 16.76 -4.27 -24.87
N ARG A 208 16.77 -4.97 -23.74
CA ARG A 208 17.57 -4.60 -22.58
C ARG A 208 19.08 -4.65 -22.83
N PRO A 209 19.67 -5.69 -23.45
CA PRO A 209 21.10 -5.70 -23.72
C PRO A 209 21.54 -4.54 -24.62
N ILE A 210 20.70 -4.14 -25.58
CA ILE A 210 20.97 -2.99 -26.47
C ILE A 210 20.87 -1.68 -25.68
N GLU A 211 19.81 -1.52 -24.87
CA GLU A 211 19.65 -0.35 -23.98
C GLU A 211 20.86 -0.21 -23.03
N ASP A 212 21.28 -1.30 -22.40
CA ASP A 212 22.40 -1.33 -21.47
C ASP A 212 23.73 -1.01 -22.18
N ALA A 213 23.98 -1.58 -23.37
CA ALA A 213 25.19 -1.28 -24.16
C ALA A 213 25.25 0.19 -24.62
N LEU A 214 24.10 0.77 -25.03
CA LEU A 214 24.02 2.18 -25.39
C LEU A 214 24.24 3.09 -24.17
N PHE A 215 23.70 2.70 -23.01
CA PHE A 215 23.87 3.44 -21.77
C PHE A 215 25.31 3.39 -21.25
N GLU A 216 25.97 2.23 -21.27
CA GLU A 216 27.40 2.11 -20.92
C GLU A 216 28.28 2.94 -21.86
N ARG A 217 27.99 2.92 -23.16
CA ARG A 217 28.67 3.78 -24.15
C ARG A 217 28.51 5.27 -23.82
N TRP A 218 27.33 5.67 -23.32
CA TRP A 218 27.06 7.03 -22.89
C TRP A 218 27.78 7.38 -21.58
N LEU A 219 27.84 6.46 -20.62
CA LEU A 219 28.60 6.66 -19.37
C LEU A 219 30.09 6.94 -19.64
N ASP A 220 30.65 6.31 -20.67
CA ASP A 220 32.02 6.47 -21.15
C ASP A 220 32.26 7.71 -22.04
N ASP A 221 31.25 8.57 -22.25
CA ASP A 221 31.29 9.75 -23.15
C ASP A 221 31.81 9.43 -24.58
N ARG A 222 31.46 8.25 -25.12
CA ARG A 222 31.90 7.87 -26.48
C ARG A 222 31.10 8.60 -27.55
N SER A 223 31.49 8.45 -28.83
CA SER A 223 30.75 9.07 -29.94
C SER A 223 29.28 8.63 -29.96
N GLY A 224 28.38 9.57 -30.20
CA GLY A 224 26.92 9.36 -30.15
C GLY A 224 26.28 9.60 -28.77
N SER A 225 27.06 9.87 -27.72
CA SER A 225 26.51 10.14 -26.37
C SER A 225 25.56 11.34 -26.34
N ALA A 226 25.95 12.45 -26.97
CA ALA A 226 25.08 13.64 -27.07
C ALA A 226 23.75 13.35 -27.80
N TRP A 227 23.78 12.50 -28.83
CA TRP A 227 22.56 12.09 -29.53
C TRP A 227 21.66 11.23 -28.64
N LEU A 228 22.24 10.24 -27.92
CA LEU A 228 21.46 9.38 -27.02
C LEU A 228 20.83 10.19 -25.88
N GLU A 229 21.59 11.13 -25.32
CA GLU A 229 21.11 12.03 -24.27
C GLU A 229 19.93 12.87 -24.76
N HIS A 230 20.03 13.45 -25.96
CA HIS A 230 18.95 14.22 -26.57
C HIS A 230 17.69 13.38 -26.86
N GLN A 231 17.86 12.10 -27.22
CA GLN A 231 16.73 11.17 -27.38
C GLN A 231 16.11 10.72 -26.04
N GLY A 232 16.79 10.98 -24.93
CA GLY A 232 16.44 10.53 -23.60
C GLY A 232 17.08 9.19 -23.25
N LEU A 233 17.80 9.18 -22.13
CA LEU A 233 18.53 7.99 -21.66
C LEU A 233 17.59 6.79 -21.41
N PRO A 234 18.02 5.53 -21.66
CA PRO A 234 17.20 4.37 -21.38
C PRO A 234 16.84 4.25 -19.89
N ARG A 235 15.56 4.39 -19.54
CA ARG A 235 15.10 4.43 -18.14
C ARG A 235 15.50 3.19 -17.35
N ARG A 236 15.40 2.01 -17.97
CA ARG A 236 15.67 0.73 -17.30
C ARG A 236 17.15 0.59 -16.92
N SER A 237 18.04 1.02 -17.81
CA SER A 237 19.49 1.01 -17.57
C SER A 237 19.88 2.02 -16.49
N VAL A 238 19.32 3.25 -16.55
CA VAL A 238 19.49 4.25 -15.48
C VAL A 238 18.98 3.74 -14.13
N GLU A 239 17.78 3.16 -14.09
CA GLU A 239 17.21 2.60 -12.87
C GLU A 239 18.01 1.43 -12.30
N ALA A 240 18.56 0.57 -13.16
CA ALA A 240 19.40 -0.55 -12.75
C ALA A 240 20.76 -0.07 -12.22
N TYR A 241 21.36 0.92 -12.90
CA TYR A 241 22.65 1.49 -12.51
C TYR A 241 22.59 2.16 -11.14
N PHE A 242 21.51 2.89 -10.83
CA PHE A 242 21.39 3.61 -9.57
C PHE A 242 20.71 2.84 -8.44
N GLY A 243 19.96 1.78 -8.74
CA GLY A 243 19.29 0.98 -7.72
C GLY A 243 18.43 1.85 -6.81
N ASP A 244 18.77 1.86 -5.52
CA ASP A 244 18.02 2.57 -4.47
C ASP A 244 18.36 4.05 -4.35
N LYS A 245 19.40 4.55 -5.02
CA LYS A 245 19.74 5.99 -5.03
C LYS A 245 18.68 6.86 -5.71
N LEU A 246 17.77 6.26 -6.47
CA LEU A 246 16.60 6.92 -7.05
C LEU A 246 15.37 6.89 -6.15
N ASN A 247 15.44 6.21 -5.00
CA ASN A 247 14.37 6.18 -4.03
C ASN A 247 14.55 7.38 -3.08
N LEU A 248 13.50 8.17 -2.93
CA LEU A 248 13.45 9.33 -2.05
C LEU A 248 12.36 9.09 -1.01
N GLU A 249 12.65 9.43 0.24
CA GLU A 249 11.66 9.48 1.30
C GLU A 249 11.04 10.88 1.32
N ILE A 250 9.71 10.96 1.24
CA ILE A 250 8.97 12.22 1.23
C ILE A 250 7.76 12.15 2.14
N ASP A 251 7.26 13.29 2.61
CA ASP A 251 5.89 13.41 3.10
C ASP A 251 4.92 13.19 1.91
N PRO A 252 4.02 12.18 1.94
CA PRO A 252 3.03 12.02 0.88
C PRO A 252 2.12 13.23 0.68
N ALA A 253 1.89 14.05 1.71
CA ALA A 253 1.04 15.24 1.63
C ALA A 253 1.64 16.36 0.76
N SER A 254 2.97 16.42 0.65
CA SER A 254 3.66 17.42 -0.16
C SER A 254 3.51 17.15 -1.66
N LEU A 255 3.24 15.90 -2.05
CA LEU A 255 2.97 15.52 -3.43
C LEU A 255 1.54 15.90 -3.83
N THR A 256 1.37 17.13 -4.33
CA THR A 256 0.06 17.71 -4.66
C THR A 256 -0.34 17.57 -6.13
N ARG A 257 0.65 17.41 -7.03
CA ARG A 257 0.47 17.42 -8.48
C ARG A 257 0.64 16.02 -9.09
N GLY A 258 -0.22 15.70 -10.06
CA GLY A 258 -0.20 14.43 -10.79
C GLY A 258 0.00 14.65 -12.29
N LEU A 259 0.55 13.65 -12.97
CA LEU A 259 0.81 13.72 -14.40
C LEU A 259 -0.41 13.24 -15.21
N ASP A 260 -1.01 14.12 -16.00
CA ASP A 260 -2.02 13.74 -17.00
C ASP A 260 -1.31 13.32 -18.29
N PHE A 261 -1.08 12.01 -18.48
CA PHE A 261 -0.36 11.51 -19.66
C PHE A 261 -0.99 11.92 -21.01
N PRO A 262 -2.32 11.83 -21.20
CA PRO A 262 -2.96 12.38 -22.39
C PRO A 262 -2.66 13.85 -22.69
N ALA A 263 -2.77 14.72 -21.68
CA ALA A 263 -2.55 16.15 -21.85
C ALA A 263 -1.05 16.51 -21.95
N SER A 264 -0.21 15.86 -21.15
CA SER A 264 1.25 16.07 -21.09
C SER A 264 1.96 15.53 -22.33
N PHE A 265 1.42 14.47 -22.94
CA PHE A 265 1.95 13.86 -24.17
C PHE A 265 0.82 13.61 -25.17
N PRO A 266 0.35 14.65 -25.89
CA PRO A 266 -0.75 14.54 -26.85
C PRO A 266 -0.45 13.52 -27.96
N ASP A 267 0.79 13.49 -28.45
CA ASP A 267 1.22 12.47 -29.42
C ASP A 267 1.28 11.08 -28.76
N ARG A 268 0.43 10.18 -29.25
CA ARG A 268 0.34 8.80 -28.82
C ARG A 268 1.64 8.02 -29.06
N ARG A 269 2.43 8.36 -30.08
CA ARG A 269 3.73 7.71 -30.36
C ARG A 269 4.74 8.10 -29.30
N LEU A 270 4.88 9.39 -29.01
CA LEU A 270 5.70 9.89 -27.90
C LEU A 270 5.26 9.28 -26.57
N ARG A 271 3.96 9.27 -26.26
CA ARG A 271 3.40 8.70 -25.03
C ARG A 271 3.78 7.23 -24.80
N ARG A 272 3.93 6.44 -25.87
CA ARG A 272 4.40 5.05 -25.77
C ARG A 272 5.90 4.96 -25.48
N LYS A 273 6.68 5.91 -26.00
CA LYS A 273 8.14 6.00 -25.82
C LYS A 273 8.53 6.50 -24.43
N VAL A 274 7.89 7.55 -23.91
CA VAL A 274 8.25 8.23 -22.63
C VAL A 274 8.35 7.28 -21.44
N SER A 275 7.56 6.21 -21.43
CA SER A 275 7.64 5.18 -20.37
C SER A 275 8.94 4.36 -20.34
N ASN A 276 9.79 4.46 -21.37
CA ASN A 276 11.07 3.76 -21.48
C ASN A 276 12.29 4.71 -21.48
N ILE A 277 12.11 6.02 -21.45
CA ILE A 277 13.20 7.01 -21.39
C ILE A 277 13.18 7.79 -20.08
N PHE A 278 14.34 8.22 -19.62
CA PHE A 278 14.55 8.89 -18.34
C PHE A 278 14.58 10.42 -18.44
N LEU A 279 15.08 10.98 -19.55
CA LEU A 279 15.05 12.43 -19.78
C LEU A 279 13.84 12.76 -20.66
N TRP A 280 12.94 13.58 -20.15
CA TRP A 280 11.73 13.99 -20.88
C TRP A 280 11.85 15.43 -21.37
N THR A 281 11.50 15.63 -22.63
CA THR A 281 11.60 16.92 -23.33
C THR A 281 10.22 17.54 -23.51
N GLY A 282 10.20 18.84 -23.80
CA GLY A 282 8.97 19.60 -24.04
C GLY A 282 8.19 19.93 -22.77
N ASP A 283 6.98 20.46 -22.92
CA ASP A 283 6.22 21.08 -21.84
C ASP A 283 5.27 20.14 -21.09
N TRP A 284 5.72 18.90 -20.86
CA TRP A 284 4.89 17.85 -20.25
C TRP A 284 4.47 18.17 -18.81
N ASP A 285 5.19 19.04 -18.13
CA ASP A 285 4.98 19.45 -16.74
C ASP A 285 3.98 20.60 -16.57
N LEU A 286 3.46 21.19 -17.66
CA LEU A 286 2.42 22.23 -17.57
C LEU A 286 1.02 21.65 -17.28
N ALA A 287 0.76 20.42 -17.74
CA ALA A 287 -0.54 19.76 -17.61
C ALA A 287 -0.60 18.85 -16.38
N THR A 288 -0.49 19.44 -15.19
CA THR A 288 -0.40 18.71 -13.93
C THR A 288 -1.61 18.95 -13.01
N PRO A 289 -2.70 18.19 -13.15
CA PRO A 289 -3.86 18.34 -12.27
C PRO A 289 -3.52 18.09 -10.80
N HIS A 290 -4.28 18.70 -9.91
CA HIS A 290 -4.19 18.42 -8.48
C HIS A 290 -4.62 16.98 -8.20
N LEU A 291 -3.77 16.23 -7.49
CA LEU A 291 -4.04 14.83 -7.13
C LEU A 291 -5.34 14.70 -6.32
N ALA A 292 -5.61 15.69 -5.46
CA ALA A 292 -6.81 15.80 -4.65
C ALA A 292 -8.12 15.64 -5.44
N GLU A 293 -8.13 16.09 -6.70
CA GLU A 293 -9.33 16.15 -7.56
C GLU A 293 -9.53 14.87 -8.39
N THR A 294 -8.48 14.03 -8.48
CA THR A 294 -8.53 12.82 -9.29
C THR A 294 -9.58 11.84 -8.75
N GLN A 295 -10.26 11.12 -9.65
CA GLN A 295 -11.27 10.12 -9.28
C GLN A 295 -10.73 9.08 -8.30
N ARG A 296 -9.45 8.68 -8.46
CA ARG A 296 -8.80 7.71 -7.57
C ARG A 296 -8.62 8.24 -6.16
N GLN A 297 -8.23 9.51 -6.02
CA GLN A 297 -8.13 10.13 -4.71
C GLN A 297 -9.48 10.23 -4.03
N ARG A 298 -10.51 10.67 -4.76
CA ARG A 298 -11.88 10.76 -4.26
C ARG A 298 -12.40 9.40 -3.80
N PHE A 299 -12.21 8.36 -4.61
CA PHE A 299 -12.60 6.99 -4.26
C PHE A 299 -11.94 6.49 -2.97
N ILE A 300 -10.62 6.69 -2.81
CA ILE A 300 -9.91 6.24 -1.61
C ILE A 300 -10.32 7.05 -0.36
N ARG A 301 -10.49 8.37 -0.51
CA ARG A 301 -10.98 9.23 0.58
C ARG A 301 -12.38 8.85 1.00
N ASP A 302 -13.26 8.57 0.05
CA ASP A 302 -14.64 8.12 0.28
C ASP A 302 -14.69 6.82 1.10
N ILE A 303 -13.91 5.80 0.69
CA ILE A 303 -13.80 4.54 1.46
C ILE A 303 -13.30 4.79 2.88
N TRP A 304 -12.29 5.64 3.05
CA TRP A 304 -11.73 5.89 4.38
C TRP A 304 -12.67 6.70 5.27
N ALA A 305 -13.37 7.69 4.72
CA ALA A 305 -14.36 8.48 5.43
C ALA A 305 -15.53 7.60 5.91
N HIS A 306 -15.95 6.64 5.08
CA HIS A 306 -17.04 5.71 5.37
C HIS A 306 -16.56 4.35 5.93
N ARG A 307 -15.36 4.29 6.52
CA ARG A 307 -14.78 3.00 6.99
C ARG A 307 -15.56 2.29 8.10
N LEU A 308 -16.47 3.00 8.77
CA LEU A 308 -17.41 2.43 9.75
C LEU A 308 -18.58 1.70 9.08
N ASP A 309 -19.02 2.19 7.91
CA ASP A 309 -20.10 1.62 7.12
C ASP A 309 -19.88 1.93 5.63
N LEU A 310 -19.33 0.95 4.92
CA LEU A 310 -19.01 1.11 3.49
C LEU A 310 -20.26 1.21 2.61
N THR A 311 -21.44 0.81 3.09
CA THR A 311 -22.69 0.95 2.33
C THR A 311 -23.11 2.41 2.17
N ALA A 312 -22.65 3.28 3.07
CA ALA A 312 -22.87 4.73 3.00
C ALA A 312 -21.95 5.44 2.00
N SER A 313 -20.96 4.76 1.43
CA SER A 313 -19.98 5.37 0.51
C SER A 313 -20.53 5.68 -0.88
N GLU A 314 -20.04 6.75 -1.51
CA GLU A 314 -20.38 7.06 -2.89
C GLU A 314 -19.95 5.95 -3.85
N GLY A 315 -18.80 5.33 -3.58
CA GLY A 315 -18.28 4.19 -4.33
C GLY A 315 -19.22 2.99 -4.32
N TYR A 316 -19.80 2.66 -3.16
CA TYR A 316 -20.83 1.62 -3.07
C TYR A 316 -22.06 1.97 -3.90
N ALA A 317 -22.61 3.18 -3.72
CA ALA A 317 -23.79 3.62 -4.46
C ALA A 317 -23.58 3.58 -6.00
N GLN A 318 -22.41 4.02 -6.48
CA GLN A 318 -22.07 3.98 -7.91
C GLN A 318 -21.97 2.54 -8.46
N LEU A 319 -21.32 1.64 -7.71
CA LEU A 319 -21.15 0.24 -8.13
C LEU A 319 -22.49 -0.51 -8.12
N THR A 320 -23.32 -0.30 -7.09
CA THR A 320 -24.66 -0.90 -7.01
C THR A 320 -25.58 -0.37 -8.11
N LYS A 321 -25.50 0.92 -8.45
CA LYS A 321 -26.21 1.49 -9.60
C LYS A 321 -25.80 0.82 -10.92
N ALA A 322 -24.51 0.62 -11.14
CA ALA A 322 -24.01 -0.05 -12.35
C ALA A 322 -24.47 -1.52 -12.41
N LEU A 323 -24.49 -2.21 -11.26
CA LEU A 323 -25.03 -3.57 -11.14
C LEU A 323 -26.52 -3.62 -11.50
N ALA A 324 -27.34 -2.73 -10.94
CA ALA A 324 -28.77 -2.64 -11.22
C ALA A 324 -29.08 -2.34 -12.69
N GLN A 325 -28.18 -1.62 -13.38
CA GLN A 325 -28.26 -1.34 -14.82
C GLN A 325 -27.79 -2.50 -15.71
N GLY A 326 -27.43 -3.66 -15.14
CA GLY A 326 -26.92 -4.81 -15.89
C GLY A 326 -25.49 -4.60 -16.42
N ALA A 327 -24.77 -3.60 -15.93
CA ALA A 327 -23.42 -3.25 -16.33
C ALA A 327 -22.42 -3.36 -15.16
N PRO A 328 -22.31 -4.54 -14.50
CA PRO A 328 -21.41 -4.70 -13.36
C PRO A 328 -19.96 -4.45 -13.76
N LEU A 329 -19.18 -3.91 -12.82
CA LEU A 329 -17.76 -3.69 -13.04
C LEU A 329 -17.05 -5.02 -13.33
N ARG A 330 -16.33 -5.05 -14.46
CA ARG A 330 -15.58 -6.22 -14.92
C ARG A 330 -14.15 -5.85 -15.28
N SER A 331 -13.20 -6.35 -14.50
CA SER A 331 -11.76 -6.11 -14.70
C SER A 331 -11.04 -7.40 -15.06
N HIS A 332 -10.89 -7.66 -16.37
CA HIS A 332 -10.20 -8.87 -16.85
C HIS A 332 -8.70 -8.87 -16.55
N HIS A 333 -8.08 -7.74 -16.23
CA HIS A 333 -6.66 -7.69 -15.88
C HIS A 333 -6.42 -7.94 -14.39
N GLN A 334 -7.44 -7.78 -13.54
CA GLN A 334 -7.39 -8.13 -12.12
C GLN A 334 -8.17 -9.41 -11.80
N GLY A 335 -8.93 -9.94 -12.77
CA GLY A 335 -9.83 -11.07 -12.56
C GLY A 335 -11.10 -10.72 -11.77
N VAL A 336 -11.38 -9.42 -11.54
CA VAL A 336 -12.48 -8.97 -10.69
C VAL A 336 -13.80 -8.87 -11.46
N LEU A 337 -14.87 -9.41 -10.89
CA LEU A 337 -16.25 -9.20 -11.34
C LEU A 337 -17.13 -8.84 -10.14
N LEU A 338 -17.83 -7.71 -10.22
CA LEU A 338 -18.72 -7.21 -9.16
C LEU A 338 -20.19 -7.41 -9.54
N ASN A 339 -20.62 -8.67 -9.61
CA ASN A 339 -21.96 -9.07 -10.07
C ASN A 339 -22.97 -9.32 -8.92
N SER A 340 -22.63 -8.93 -7.70
CA SER A 340 -23.53 -8.92 -6.54
C SER A 340 -23.11 -7.83 -5.55
N GLU A 341 -24.03 -7.42 -4.69
CA GLU A 341 -23.73 -6.45 -3.62
C GLU A 341 -22.66 -6.96 -2.66
N ASP A 342 -22.68 -8.25 -2.30
CA ASP A 342 -21.64 -8.86 -1.47
C ASP A 342 -20.24 -8.75 -2.08
N ARG A 343 -20.12 -8.91 -3.41
CA ARG A 343 -18.83 -8.73 -4.10
C ARG A 343 -18.41 -7.27 -4.16
N ILE A 344 -19.37 -6.34 -4.30
CA ILE A 344 -19.08 -4.90 -4.21
C ILE A 344 -18.54 -4.58 -2.81
N LEU A 345 -19.20 -5.04 -1.74
CA LEU A 345 -18.74 -4.83 -0.37
C LEU A 345 -17.38 -5.47 -0.13
N THR A 346 -17.18 -6.72 -0.56
CA THR A 346 -15.89 -7.41 -0.46
C THR A 346 -14.77 -6.62 -1.16
N PHE A 347 -15.06 -6.02 -2.32
CA PHE A 347 -14.11 -5.18 -3.04
C PHE A 347 -13.75 -3.91 -2.26
N LEU A 348 -14.73 -3.21 -1.70
CA LEU A 348 -14.49 -2.01 -0.89
C LEU A 348 -13.78 -2.35 0.44
N GLU A 349 -14.14 -3.47 1.08
CA GLU A 349 -13.50 -3.98 2.28
C GLU A 349 -12.03 -4.30 2.03
N GLN A 350 -11.67 -4.81 0.85
CA GLN A 350 -10.27 -5.05 0.48
C GLN A 350 -9.46 -3.75 0.45
N TYR A 351 -10.00 -2.67 -0.11
CA TYR A 351 -9.36 -1.35 -0.06
C TYR A 351 -9.22 -0.83 1.36
N ARG A 352 -10.30 -0.91 2.16
CA ARG A 352 -10.27 -0.52 3.58
C ARG A 352 -9.20 -1.30 4.35
N LEU A 353 -9.12 -2.61 4.17
CA LEU A 353 -8.11 -3.46 4.82
C LEU A 353 -6.68 -3.11 4.38
N TYR A 354 -6.44 -2.76 3.11
CA TYR A 354 -5.12 -2.26 2.69
C TYR A 354 -4.76 -0.94 3.35
N MET A 355 -5.74 -0.06 3.58
CA MET A 355 -5.51 1.19 4.31
C MET A 355 -5.23 0.94 5.79
N GLU A 356 -5.93 -0.02 6.41
CA GLU A 356 -5.67 -0.42 7.79
C GLU A 356 -4.29 -1.08 7.98
N ASP A 357 -3.88 -1.93 7.03
CA ASP A 357 -2.53 -2.48 6.98
C ASP A 357 -1.48 -1.36 6.92
N MET A 358 -1.64 -0.43 5.97
CA MET A 358 -0.74 0.70 5.80
C MET A 358 -0.76 1.65 7.01
N HIS A 359 -1.91 1.83 7.67
CA HIS A 359 -2.02 2.61 8.90
C HIS A 359 -1.27 1.95 10.06
N CYS A 360 -1.28 0.61 10.13
CA CYS A 360 -0.63 -0.15 11.19
C CYS A 360 0.89 -0.25 11.01
N PHE A 361 1.34 -0.59 9.82
CA PHE A 361 2.75 -0.93 9.57
C PHE A 361 3.49 0.13 8.76
N GLY A 362 2.82 1.23 8.40
CA GLY A 362 3.37 2.25 7.53
C GLY A 362 3.40 1.83 6.06
N PHE A 363 4.10 2.61 5.25
CA PHE A 363 4.24 2.33 3.84
C PHE A 363 5.32 1.29 3.58
N LYS A 364 4.96 0.16 2.95
CA LYS A 364 5.91 -0.90 2.58
C LYS A 364 6.26 -0.81 1.09
N PRO A 365 7.45 -0.33 0.68
CA PRO A 365 7.76 -0.08 -0.74
C PRO A 365 7.63 -1.34 -1.61
N ALA A 366 8.01 -2.49 -1.04
CA ALA A 366 7.94 -3.80 -1.68
C ALA A 366 6.52 -4.35 -1.89
N LEU A 367 5.51 -3.82 -1.19
CA LEU A 367 4.12 -4.26 -1.37
C LEU A 367 3.50 -3.66 -2.63
N GLY A 368 3.31 -4.50 -3.65
CA GLY A 368 2.62 -4.16 -4.90
C GLY A 368 3.54 -4.16 -6.12
N LYS A 369 2.94 -4.37 -7.30
CA LYS A 369 3.70 -4.57 -8.55
C LYS A 369 4.67 -3.46 -8.92
N ASP A 370 4.25 -2.21 -8.76
CA ASP A 370 5.01 -1.03 -9.21
C ASP A 370 5.32 -0.15 -8.00
N SER A 371 6.59 0.23 -7.83
CA SER A 371 6.96 1.27 -6.85
C SER A 371 6.32 2.61 -7.21
N LEU A 372 6.06 3.45 -6.21
CA LEU A 372 5.48 4.78 -6.39
C LEU A 372 6.41 5.65 -7.24
N GLY A 373 6.09 5.80 -8.52
CA GLY A 373 6.92 6.61 -9.41
C GLY A 373 6.60 8.10 -9.30
N VAL A 374 7.64 8.93 -9.20
CA VAL A 374 7.59 10.39 -9.39
C VAL A 374 8.46 10.79 -10.58
N VAL A 375 8.23 11.98 -11.11
CA VAL A 375 9.08 12.62 -12.12
C VAL A 375 9.44 14.01 -11.64
N ILE A 376 10.63 14.50 -12.01
CA ILE A 376 11.12 15.82 -11.64
C ILE A 376 10.81 16.79 -12.78
N ASP A 377 10.13 17.88 -12.49
CA ASP A 377 9.74 18.89 -13.48
C ASP A 377 10.89 19.85 -13.84
N ARG A 378 10.63 20.86 -14.70
CA ARG A 378 11.68 21.80 -15.12
C ARG A 378 12.26 22.66 -13.99
N HIS A 379 11.53 22.79 -12.88
CA HIS A 379 11.87 23.60 -11.72
C HIS A 379 12.47 22.77 -10.57
N GLY A 380 12.41 21.44 -10.67
CA GLY A 380 12.90 20.52 -9.66
C GLY A 380 11.79 19.94 -8.77
N ASP A 381 10.54 20.30 -8.99
CA ASP A 381 9.42 19.81 -8.18
C ASP A 381 9.06 18.36 -8.57
N MET A 382 8.55 17.61 -7.59
CA MET A 382 8.08 16.25 -7.81
C MET A 382 6.64 16.22 -8.32
N ILE A 383 6.41 15.54 -9.44
CA ILE A 383 5.09 15.26 -9.99
C ILE A 383 4.83 13.76 -9.92
N LYS A 384 3.64 13.37 -9.45
CA LYS A 384 3.24 11.97 -9.37
C LYS A 384 3.01 11.38 -10.76
N SER A 385 3.73 10.31 -11.09
CA SER A 385 3.47 9.52 -12.32
C SER A 385 2.26 8.58 -12.20
N ASN A 386 1.81 7.97 -13.30
CA ASN A 386 0.64 7.06 -13.33
C ASN A 386 0.80 5.69 -12.62
N LYS A 387 1.92 5.44 -11.93
CA LYS A 387 2.18 4.17 -11.24
C LYS A 387 1.85 4.25 -9.75
N GLY A 388 1.05 3.32 -9.24
CA GLY A 388 0.71 3.26 -7.80
C GLY A 388 -0.20 4.39 -7.31
N LEU A 389 -1.09 4.91 -8.17
CA LEU A 389 -2.01 6.00 -7.82
C LEU A 389 -2.92 5.69 -6.61
N HIS A 390 -3.37 4.44 -6.44
CA HIS A 390 -4.16 4.07 -5.25
C HIS A 390 -3.30 4.12 -3.97
N ARG A 391 -2.04 3.67 -4.03
CA ARG A 391 -1.17 3.61 -2.85
C ARG A 391 -0.80 5.00 -2.33
N ILE A 392 -0.53 5.97 -3.22
CA ILE A 392 -0.32 7.37 -2.80
C ILE A 392 -1.62 7.96 -2.22
N ALA A 393 -2.76 7.69 -2.85
CA ALA A 393 -4.05 8.16 -2.34
C ALA A 393 -4.35 7.61 -0.95
N MET A 394 -4.02 6.33 -0.70
CA MET A 394 -4.15 5.69 0.60
C MET A 394 -3.23 6.37 1.63
N ALA A 395 -1.95 6.52 1.30
CA ALA A 395 -0.96 7.17 2.18
C ALA A 395 -1.38 8.57 2.59
N GLN A 396 -1.89 9.37 1.64
CA GLN A 396 -2.41 10.72 1.91
C GLN A 396 -3.70 10.68 2.73
N ALA A 397 -4.64 9.78 2.43
CA ALA A 397 -5.92 9.70 3.12
C ALA A 397 -5.78 9.25 4.59
N ILE A 398 -4.82 8.37 4.89
CA ILE A 398 -4.56 7.92 6.27
C ILE A 398 -3.60 8.84 7.04
N GLY A 399 -3.00 9.83 6.38
CA GLY A 399 -2.07 10.79 7.00
C GLY A 399 -0.71 10.18 7.35
N LEU A 400 -0.13 9.33 6.48
CA LEU A 400 1.25 8.92 6.66
C LEU A 400 2.19 10.12 6.59
N ARG A 401 3.24 10.09 7.40
CA ARG A 401 4.26 11.15 7.43
C ARG A 401 5.43 10.92 6.47
N ARG A 402 5.60 9.69 6.01
CA ARG A 402 6.74 9.30 5.18
C ARG A 402 6.38 8.14 4.26
N ILE A 403 6.75 8.27 3.00
CA ILE A 403 6.68 7.23 1.98
C ILE A 403 7.94 7.20 1.13
N SER A 404 8.24 6.02 0.59
CA SER A 404 9.30 5.87 -0.40
C SER A 404 8.73 6.03 -1.81
N VAL A 405 9.28 6.99 -2.57
CA VAL A 405 8.98 7.20 -3.99
C VAL A 405 10.22 6.99 -4.83
N ARG A 406 10.06 6.55 -6.07
CA ARG A 406 11.16 6.36 -7.02
C ARG A 406 11.10 7.39 -8.14
N VAL A 407 12.19 8.10 -8.37
CA VAL A 407 12.35 8.98 -9.53
C VAL A 407 12.41 8.12 -10.79
N ARG A 408 11.46 8.34 -11.71
CA ARG A 408 11.31 7.57 -12.95
C ARG A 408 11.77 8.31 -14.19
N ALA A 409 11.75 9.64 -14.12
CA ALA A 409 12.22 10.51 -15.18
C ALA A 409 12.48 11.92 -14.61
N VAL A 410 13.25 12.71 -15.34
CA VAL A 410 13.52 14.11 -15.03
C VAL A 410 13.32 14.96 -16.29
N HIS A 411 12.94 16.22 -16.10
CA HIS A 411 12.82 17.17 -17.19
C HIS A 411 14.20 17.48 -17.78
N GLN A 412 14.31 17.57 -19.10
CA GLN A 412 15.57 17.84 -19.79
C GLN A 412 16.18 19.18 -19.35
N THR A 413 15.38 20.25 -19.25
CA THR A 413 15.85 21.56 -18.72
C THR A 413 16.45 21.45 -17.33
N TRP A 414 15.82 20.72 -16.41
CA TRP A 414 16.37 20.52 -15.06
C TRP A 414 17.68 19.73 -15.10
N TRP A 415 17.74 18.69 -15.94
CA TRP A 415 18.96 17.91 -16.20
C TRP A 415 20.12 18.79 -16.68
N GLU A 416 19.90 19.65 -17.69
CA GLU A 416 20.91 20.56 -18.24
C GLU A 416 21.47 21.52 -17.19
N GLN A 417 20.61 22.03 -16.29
CA GLN A 417 21.03 22.93 -15.21
C GLN A 417 21.94 22.24 -14.19
N HIS A 418 21.70 20.96 -13.89
CA HIS A 418 22.39 20.25 -12.80
C HIS A 418 23.58 19.42 -13.26
N LYS A 419 23.75 19.18 -14.58
CA LYS A 419 24.94 18.51 -15.10
C LYS A 419 26.17 19.42 -15.22
N VAL A 420 26.01 20.75 -15.18
CA VAL A 420 27.11 21.77 -15.14
C VAL A 420 28.29 21.42 -16.08
N ASN A 421 28.03 21.34 -17.39
CA ASN A 421 29.00 20.94 -18.44
C ASN A 421 29.61 19.52 -18.34
N ALA A 422 29.30 18.76 -17.30
CA ALA A 422 29.74 17.38 -17.18
C ALA A 422 29.07 16.48 -18.23
N ARG A 423 29.72 15.35 -18.51
CA ARG A 423 29.26 14.36 -19.49
C ARG A 423 29.32 12.95 -18.90
N GLY A 424 28.58 12.04 -19.52
CA GLY A 424 28.52 10.63 -19.17
C GLY A 424 28.32 10.42 -17.66
N ARG A 425 29.22 9.66 -17.04
CA ARG A 425 29.14 9.34 -15.61
C ARG A 425 29.10 10.57 -14.70
N GLN A 426 29.92 11.59 -14.96
CA GLN A 426 29.96 12.78 -14.11
C GLN A 426 28.63 13.56 -14.15
N ALA A 427 27.99 13.63 -15.32
CA ALA A 427 26.69 14.28 -15.48
C ALA A 427 25.61 13.60 -14.61
N ILE A 428 25.58 12.26 -14.64
CA ILE A 428 24.56 11.49 -13.93
C ILE A 428 24.77 11.49 -12.41
N GLU A 429 26.02 11.57 -11.96
CA GLU A 429 26.38 11.74 -10.54
C GLU A 429 26.02 13.13 -10.01
N GLY A 430 26.21 14.19 -10.82
CA GLY A 430 25.77 15.54 -10.48
C GLY A 430 24.26 15.62 -10.28
N MET A 431 23.49 14.99 -11.18
CA MET A 431 22.04 14.85 -11.05
C MET A 431 21.63 14.14 -9.75
N LEU A 432 22.26 13.02 -9.40
CA LEU A 432 21.95 12.32 -8.14
C LEU A 432 22.21 13.18 -6.91
N THR A 433 23.28 13.97 -6.92
CA THR A 433 23.62 14.86 -5.80
C THR A 433 22.56 15.95 -5.60
N ALA A 434 21.89 16.36 -6.69
CA ALA A 434 20.84 17.36 -6.65
C ALA A 434 19.46 16.82 -6.21
N LEU A 435 19.19 15.52 -6.32
CA LEU A 435 17.88 14.92 -6.02
C LEU A 435 17.45 15.06 -4.54
N PRO A 436 18.30 14.78 -3.52
CA PRO A 436 17.90 14.90 -2.11
C PRO A 436 17.47 16.31 -1.73
N ALA A 437 18.11 17.34 -2.28
CA ALA A 437 17.74 18.74 -2.03
C ALA A 437 16.31 19.06 -2.47
N GLN A 438 15.75 18.31 -3.44
CA GLN A 438 14.36 18.47 -3.85
C GLN A 438 13.38 17.77 -2.91
N ALA A 439 13.79 16.69 -2.25
CA ALA A 439 12.97 16.03 -1.23
C ALA A 439 12.78 16.93 0.00
N THR A 440 13.84 17.62 0.44
CA THR A 440 13.80 18.51 1.62
C THR A 440 13.08 19.84 1.37
N ARG A 441 12.99 20.32 0.13
CA ARG A 441 12.21 21.54 -0.20
C ARG A 441 10.69 21.37 0.01
N MET A 442 10.24 20.13 0.19
CA MET A 442 8.84 19.75 0.32
C MET A 442 8.41 19.49 1.77
N ASP A 443 9.37 19.43 2.71
CA ASP A 443 9.15 19.40 4.16
C ASP A 443 9.08 20.85 4.71
#